data_AF-A0A946CFK7-F1
#
_entry.id   AF-A0A946CFK7-F1
#
_cell.length_a   1.000
_cell.length_b   1.000
_cell.length_c   1.000
_cell.angle_alpha   90.00
_cell.angle_beta   90.00
_cell.angle_gamma   90.00
#
_symmetry.space_group_name_H-M   'P 1'
#
loop_
_entity.id
_entity.type
_entity.pdbx_description
1 polymer ?
#
loop_
_entity_poly.entity_id
_entity_poly.type
_entity_poly.pdbx_seq_one_letter_code
_entity_poly.pdbx_strand_id
1 'polypeptide(L)'
;MNFSRALPLLAATALVASLAFINHPGMAEEVAKEDPSKEFTFIQMCDTQLGMGGYEHDVMTFTLAVKQINAMKPDFVVICGDLVQTANDKSFEDFNRIRAGFKLPCHCAAGNHDVSNNPTPESLRRYREKIGQDY
;
A
#
# COMPACT_ATOMS: atom_id res chain seq x y z
N MET A 1 56.06 -38.76 -42.99
CA MET A 1 56.43 -39.17 -41.63
C MET A 1 56.19 -37.99 -40.71
N ASN A 2 55.24 -38.16 -39.77
CA ASN A 2 55.09 -37.56 -38.43
C ASN A 2 55.02 -36.03 -38.29
N PHE A 3 54.17 -35.41 -37.48
CA PHE A 3 52.91 -35.73 -36.77
C PHE A 3 52.43 -34.36 -36.23
N SER A 4 51.12 -34.12 -36.23
CA SER A 4 50.32 -33.31 -35.28
C SER A 4 50.89 -32.03 -34.66
N ARG A 5 50.12 -30.93 -34.75
CA ARG A 5 49.36 -30.37 -33.60
C ARG A 5 48.53 -29.12 -33.97
N ALA A 6 47.21 -29.30 -33.86
CA ALA A 6 46.20 -28.40 -33.29
C ALA A 6 46.24 -26.89 -33.64
N LEU A 7 45.30 -26.48 -34.51
CA LEU A 7 44.43 -25.33 -34.18
C LEU A 7 43.39 -25.85 -33.16
N PRO A 8 42.92 -25.06 -32.16
CA PRO A 8 41.89 -24.08 -32.49
C PRO A 8 41.77 -22.86 -31.52
N LEU A 9 40.81 -21.98 -31.87
CA LEU A 9 39.91 -21.32 -30.93
C LEU A 9 40.33 -19.97 -30.31
N LEU A 10 40.47 -18.94 -31.16
CA LEU A 10 40.36 -17.54 -30.69
C LEU A 10 39.65 -16.67 -31.73
N ALA A 11 38.45 -17.07 -32.14
CA ALA A 11 37.60 -16.23 -33.01
C ALA A 11 36.10 -16.52 -32.86
N ALA A 12 35.63 -17.02 -31.71
CA ALA A 12 34.22 -17.38 -31.52
C ALA A 12 33.55 -16.73 -30.28
N THR A 13 34.21 -15.81 -29.58
CA THR A 13 33.67 -15.18 -28.36
C THR A 13 33.12 -13.77 -28.53
N ALA A 14 33.18 -13.18 -29.72
CA ALA A 14 32.68 -11.81 -29.95
C ALA A 14 31.35 -11.72 -30.73
N LEU A 15 30.81 -12.82 -31.27
CA LEU A 15 29.60 -12.78 -32.11
C LEU A 15 28.33 -13.31 -31.42
N VAL A 16 28.44 -13.90 -30.23
CA VAL A 16 27.26 -14.39 -29.48
C VAL A 16 26.67 -13.31 -28.57
N ALA A 17 27.44 -12.29 -28.21
CA ALA A 17 26.97 -11.23 -27.31
C ALA A 17 26.07 -10.19 -27.99
N SER A 18 26.15 -9.99 -29.31
CA SER A 18 25.34 -8.99 -30.03
C SER A 18 23.98 -9.50 -30.50
N LEU A 19 23.73 -10.82 -30.47
CA LEU A 19 22.44 -11.42 -30.84
C LEU A 19 21.50 -11.64 -29.63
N ALA A 20 22.04 -11.64 -28.40
CA ALA A 20 21.23 -11.78 -27.19
C ALA A 20 20.50 -10.48 -26.77
N PHE A 21 20.88 -9.33 -27.32
CA PHE A 21 20.25 -8.03 -27.00
C PHE A 21 19.17 -7.59 -28.00
N ILE A 22 18.92 -8.34 -29.08
CA ILE A 22 17.92 -7.97 -30.09
C ILE A 22 16.55 -8.61 -29.81
N ASN A 23 16.50 -9.65 -28.96
CA ASN A 23 15.27 -10.41 -28.68
C ASN A 23 14.86 -10.40 -27.21
N HIS A 24 15.27 -9.41 -26.41
CA HIS A 24 14.60 -9.18 -25.14
C HIS A 24 13.44 -8.22 -25.42
N PRO A 25 12.19 -8.70 -25.55
CA PRO A 25 11.05 -7.78 -25.48
C PRO A 25 11.20 -7.10 -24.13
N GLY A 26 11.52 -5.80 -24.16
CA GLY A 26 11.50 -4.99 -22.97
C GLY A 26 10.17 -5.25 -22.30
N MET A 27 10.21 -5.73 -21.06
CA MET A 27 9.04 -5.77 -20.18
C MET A 27 8.72 -4.31 -19.82
N ALA A 28 8.33 -3.52 -20.83
CA ALA A 28 7.44 -2.42 -20.59
C ALA A 28 6.18 -3.09 -20.05
N GLU A 29 5.86 -2.85 -18.78
CA GLU A 29 4.51 -3.10 -18.29
C GLU A 29 3.56 -2.54 -19.34
N GLU A 30 2.76 -3.41 -19.93
CA GLU A 30 1.68 -3.02 -20.80
C GLU A 30 0.75 -2.19 -19.91
N VAL A 31 0.89 -0.87 -19.96
CA VAL A 31 0.01 0.04 -19.23
C VAL A 31 -1.39 -0.23 -19.78
N ALA A 32 -2.17 -0.96 -18.99
CA ALA A 32 -3.51 -1.36 -19.36
C ALA A 32 -4.28 -0.12 -19.82
N LYS A 33 -4.80 -0.19 -21.05
CA LYS A 33 -5.55 0.89 -21.66
C LYS A 33 -6.78 1.16 -20.79
N GLU A 34 -6.91 2.36 -20.24
CA GLU A 34 -8.06 2.71 -19.39
C GLU A 34 -9.35 2.52 -20.18
N ASP A 35 -10.28 1.75 -19.59
CA ASP A 35 -11.63 1.55 -20.11
C ASP A 35 -12.47 2.79 -19.73
N PRO A 36 -12.86 3.65 -20.70
CA PRO A 36 -13.63 4.85 -20.41
C PRO A 36 -15.04 4.59 -19.86
N SER A 37 -15.48 3.32 -19.80
CA SER A 37 -16.72 2.91 -19.13
C SER A 37 -16.54 2.51 -17.66
N LYS A 38 -15.30 2.38 -17.17
CA LYS A 38 -15.06 2.04 -15.76
C LYS A 38 -15.40 3.24 -14.87
N GLU A 39 -16.48 3.11 -14.11
CA GLU A 39 -16.84 4.08 -13.09
C GLU A 39 -15.78 4.15 -11.99
N PHE A 40 -15.34 5.35 -11.66
CA PHE A 40 -14.47 5.60 -10.52
C PHE A 40 -15.32 5.75 -9.26
N THR A 41 -15.07 4.91 -8.27
CA THR A 41 -15.84 4.89 -7.02
C THR A 41 -14.92 4.89 -5.82
N PHE A 42 -15.31 5.62 -4.78
CA PHE A 42 -14.58 5.65 -3.52
C PHE A 42 -15.55 5.73 -2.35
N ILE A 43 -15.08 5.33 -1.18
CA ILE A 43 -15.84 5.43 0.07
C ILE A 43 -15.12 6.39 1.00
N GLN A 44 -15.88 7.33 1.56
CA GLN A 44 -15.42 8.19 2.64
C GLN A 44 -16.01 7.69 3.97
N MET A 45 -15.13 7.48 4.94
CA MET A 45 -15.45 7.22 6.33
C MET A 45 -14.89 8.33 7.21
N CYS A 46 -15.28 8.34 8.48
CA CYS A 46 -14.67 9.15 9.53
C CYS A 46 -14.91 8.46 10.88
N ASP A 47 -14.20 8.90 11.92
CA ASP A 47 -14.51 8.61 13.32
C ASP A 47 -14.64 7.11 13.64
N THR A 48 -13.70 6.28 13.18
CA THR A 48 -13.62 4.88 13.69
C THR A 48 -13.36 4.87 15.20
N GLN A 49 -12.65 5.91 15.66
CA GLN A 49 -12.49 6.36 17.04
C GLN A 49 -12.49 5.25 18.10
N LEU A 50 -11.60 4.26 17.92
CA LEU A 50 -11.52 3.09 18.79
C LEU A 50 -11.45 3.48 20.27
N GLY A 51 -12.53 3.18 21.01
CA GLY A 51 -12.71 3.49 22.43
C GLY A 51 -13.79 4.53 22.74
N MET A 52 -14.40 5.20 21.76
CA MET A 52 -15.47 6.19 21.97
C MET A 52 -16.80 5.52 22.36
N GLY A 53 -17.21 4.48 21.61
CA GLY A 53 -18.45 3.72 21.83
C GLY A 53 -18.28 2.51 22.75
N GLY A 54 -17.05 2.28 23.21
CA GLY A 54 -16.62 1.07 23.90
C GLY A 54 -15.66 0.28 23.02
N TYR A 55 -14.48 -0.05 23.55
CA TYR A 55 -13.36 -0.51 22.72
C TYR A 55 -13.68 -1.77 21.89
N GLU A 56 -14.32 -2.77 22.48
CA GLU A 56 -14.73 -3.99 21.80
C GLU A 56 -15.80 -3.72 20.73
N HIS A 57 -16.72 -2.80 21.01
CA HIS A 57 -17.76 -2.39 20.07
C HIS A 57 -17.12 -1.73 18.84
N ASP A 58 -16.25 -0.75 19.05
CA ASP A 58 -15.63 0.02 17.96
C ASP A 58 -14.69 -0.86 17.11
N VAL A 59 -13.96 -1.77 17.74
CA VAL A 59 -13.16 -2.80 17.03
C VAL A 59 -14.07 -3.67 16.15
N MET A 60 -15.22 -4.10 16.66
CA MET A 60 -16.17 -4.93 15.93
C MET A 60 -16.81 -4.18 14.75
N THR A 61 -17.26 -2.94 14.96
CA THR A 61 -17.94 -2.15 13.93
C THR A 61 -16.97 -1.72 12.84
N PHE A 62 -15.74 -1.32 13.18
CA PHE A 62 -14.73 -1.02 12.17
C PHE A 62 -14.35 -2.27 11.36
N THR A 63 -14.21 -3.43 12.01
CA THR A 63 -13.97 -4.71 11.31
C THR A 63 -15.13 -5.06 10.36
N LEU A 64 -16.37 -4.80 10.76
CA LEU A 64 -17.55 -5.00 9.91
C LEU A 64 -17.55 -4.05 8.71
N ALA A 65 -17.20 -2.78 8.91
CA ALA A 65 -17.08 -1.80 7.83
C ALA A 65 -16.03 -2.24 6.78
N VAL A 66 -14.86 -2.70 7.21
CA VAL A 66 -13.83 -3.27 6.32
C VAL A 66 -14.39 -4.42 5.49
N LYS A 67 -15.13 -5.35 6.11
CA LYS A 67 -15.76 -6.48 5.40
C LYS A 67 -16.78 -6.01 4.35
N GLN A 68 -17.62 -5.03 4.68
CA GLN A 68 -18.64 -4.52 3.77
C GLN A 68 -18.02 -3.76 2.60
N ILE A 69 -17.04 -2.89 2.86
CA ILE A 69 -16.34 -2.11 1.83
C ILE A 69 -15.60 -3.03 0.86
N ASN A 70 -14.92 -4.07 1.37
CA ASN A 70 -14.31 -5.09 0.52
C ASN A 70 -15.30 -5.80 -0.42
N ALA A 71 -16.57 -5.94 -0.03
CA ALA A 71 -17.60 -6.53 -0.87
C ALA A 71 -18.11 -5.56 -1.95
N MET A 72 -18.10 -4.25 -1.67
CA MET A 72 -18.47 -3.19 -2.61
C MET A 72 -17.40 -2.97 -3.70
N LYS A 73 -16.13 -3.27 -3.39
CA LYS A 73 -14.98 -3.12 -4.29
C LYS A 73 -14.81 -1.71 -4.90
N PRO A 74 -14.84 -0.62 -4.11
CA PRO A 74 -14.49 0.69 -4.64
C PRO A 74 -13.00 0.75 -4.99
N ASP A 75 -12.58 1.78 -5.73
CA ASP A 75 -11.18 1.97 -6.12
C ASP A 75 -10.29 2.31 -4.91
N PHE A 76 -10.82 3.02 -3.91
CA PHE A 76 -10.16 3.24 -2.62
C PHE A 76 -11.14 3.63 -1.51
N VAL A 77 -10.64 3.66 -0.27
CA VAL A 77 -11.33 4.22 0.90
C VAL A 77 -10.47 5.32 1.53
N VAL A 78 -11.12 6.38 2.01
CA VAL A 78 -10.47 7.44 2.82
C VAL A 78 -11.16 7.53 4.18
N ILE A 79 -10.37 7.60 5.26
CA ILE A 79 -10.85 7.79 6.63
C ILE A 79 -10.45 9.19 7.11
N CYS A 80 -11.42 10.06 7.30
CA CYS A 80 -11.23 11.48 7.57
C CYS A 80 -11.09 11.78 9.08
N GLY A 81 -10.08 11.20 9.73
CA GLY A 81 -9.70 11.56 11.10
C GLY A 81 -10.44 10.82 12.21
N ASP A 82 -10.00 11.12 13.43
CA ASP A 82 -10.40 10.51 14.71
C ASP A 82 -10.41 8.98 14.61
N LEU A 83 -9.25 8.44 14.25
CA LEU A 83 -9.05 7.01 14.02
C LEU A 83 -9.16 6.22 15.34
N VAL A 84 -8.65 6.81 16.43
CA VAL A 84 -8.63 6.25 17.77
C VAL A 84 -9.15 7.28 18.79
N GLN A 85 -9.81 6.84 19.87
CA GLN A 85 -10.26 7.76 20.93
C GLN A 85 -9.10 8.34 21.74
N THR A 86 -8.06 7.53 21.94
CA THR A 86 -6.84 7.90 22.67
C THR A 86 -5.64 7.45 21.86
N ALA A 87 -4.82 8.40 21.40
CA ALA A 87 -3.58 8.13 20.67
C ALA A 87 -2.52 7.44 21.57
N ASN A 88 -2.53 6.11 21.58
CA ASN A 88 -1.55 5.26 22.26
C ASN A 88 -1.15 4.08 21.37
N ASP A 89 -0.16 3.29 21.79
CA ASP A 89 0.38 2.23 20.94
C ASP A 89 -0.65 1.13 20.67
N LYS A 90 -1.39 0.72 21.71
CA LYS A 90 -2.42 -0.32 21.57
C LYS A 90 -3.51 0.09 20.56
N SER A 91 -4.02 1.32 20.66
CA SER A 91 -5.12 1.78 19.81
C SER A 91 -4.69 1.93 18.35
N PHE A 92 -3.49 2.47 18.10
CA PHE A 92 -2.94 2.54 16.74
C PHE A 92 -2.60 1.16 16.16
N GLU A 93 -2.06 0.23 16.97
CA GLU A 93 -1.80 -1.15 16.55
C GLU A 93 -3.10 -1.87 16.17
N ASP A 94 -4.14 -1.76 16.99
CA ASP A 94 -5.45 -2.36 16.70
C ASP A 94 -6.12 -1.72 15.47
N PHE A 95 -6.07 -0.39 15.35
CA PHE A 95 -6.56 0.31 14.16
C PHE A 95 -5.85 -0.20 12.90
N ASN A 96 -4.52 -0.27 12.90
CA ASN A 96 -3.75 -0.75 11.77
C ASN A 96 -4.01 -2.22 11.45
N ARG A 97 -4.18 -3.07 12.47
CA ARG A 97 -4.54 -4.48 12.28
C ARG A 97 -5.88 -4.64 11.56
N ILE A 98 -6.88 -3.82 11.90
CA ILE A 98 -8.18 -3.84 11.24
C ILE A 98 -8.09 -3.23 9.84
N ARG A 99 -7.44 -2.07 9.70
CA ARG A 99 -7.18 -1.39 8.42
C ARG A 99 -6.44 -2.27 7.41
N ALA A 100 -5.49 -3.09 7.86
CA ALA A 100 -4.79 -4.05 7.01
C ALA A 100 -5.71 -5.12 6.38
N GLY A 101 -6.96 -5.24 6.86
CA GLY A 101 -7.99 -6.08 6.26
C GLY A 101 -8.63 -5.51 4.97
N PHE A 102 -8.40 -4.23 4.64
CA PHE A 102 -8.84 -3.67 3.36
C PHE A 102 -8.10 -4.33 2.20
N LYS A 103 -8.84 -4.73 1.16
CA LYS A 103 -8.32 -5.32 -0.10
C LYS A 103 -8.08 -4.28 -1.20
N LEU A 104 -8.11 -3.01 -0.81
CA LEU A 104 -8.06 -1.82 -1.65
C LEU A 104 -7.26 -0.75 -0.90
N PRO A 105 -6.72 0.27 -1.59
CA PRO A 105 -6.02 1.36 -0.93
C PRO A 105 -6.88 2.04 0.14
N CYS A 106 -6.29 2.25 1.31
CA CYS A 106 -6.89 2.98 2.43
C CYS A 106 -6.01 4.17 2.77
N HIS A 107 -6.55 5.37 2.59
CA HIS A 107 -5.92 6.63 2.95
C HIS A 107 -6.51 7.13 4.28
N CYS A 108 -5.69 7.76 5.11
CA CYS A 108 -6.12 8.28 6.40
C CYS A 108 -5.71 9.74 6.51
N ALA A 109 -6.60 10.56 7.03
CA ALA A 109 -6.27 11.86 7.61
C ALA A 109 -6.24 11.74 9.13
N ALA A 110 -5.55 12.65 9.81
CA ALA A 110 -5.56 12.76 11.26
C ALA A 110 -6.74 13.63 11.72
N GLY A 111 -7.38 13.24 12.82
CA GLY A 111 -8.26 14.11 13.60
C GLY A 111 -7.62 14.54 14.91
N ASN A 112 -8.33 15.36 15.69
CA ASN A 112 -7.80 15.89 16.95
C ASN A 112 -7.57 14.80 18.00
N HIS A 113 -8.25 13.65 17.93
CA HIS A 113 -7.97 12.53 18.84
C HIS A 113 -6.70 11.76 18.48
N ASP A 114 -6.23 11.88 17.23
CA ASP A 114 -5.01 11.23 16.77
C ASP A 114 -3.76 12.07 17.07
N VAL A 115 -3.88 13.41 16.96
CA VAL A 115 -2.74 14.34 17.03
C VAL A 115 -2.88 15.47 18.06
N SER A 116 -3.91 15.47 18.91
CA SER A 116 -4.32 16.58 19.80
C SER A 116 -5.05 17.73 19.10
N ASN A 117 -5.89 18.47 19.84
CA ASN A 117 -6.54 19.71 19.40
C ASN A 117 -5.54 20.81 18.99
N ASN A 118 -4.37 20.81 19.63
CA ASN A 118 -3.23 21.65 19.23
C ASN A 118 -2.09 20.70 18.88
N PRO A 119 -1.96 20.29 17.59
CA PRO A 119 -0.91 19.38 17.18
C PRO A 119 0.48 19.91 17.51
N THR A 120 1.34 19.03 18.03
CA THR A 120 2.75 19.33 18.29
C THR A 120 3.62 18.61 17.27
N PRO A 121 4.88 19.02 17.09
CA PRO A 121 5.81 18.26 16.25
C PRO A 121 5.93 16.79 16.69
N GLU A 122 5.79 16.50 17.99
CA GLU A 122 5.84 15.14 18.52
C GLU A 122 4.58 14.34 18.20
N SER A 123 3.39 14.91 18.36
CA SER A 123 2.15 14.19 18.03
C SER A 123 2.05 13.89 16.54
N LEU A 124 2.46 14.84 15.69
CA LEU A 124 2.54 14.64 14.23
C LEU A 124 3.59 13.57 13.86
N ARG A 125 4.77 13.56 14.49
CA ARG A 125 5.76 12.50 14.27
C ARG A 125 5.20 11.13 14.65
N ARG A 126 4.56 11.02 15.82
CA ARG A 126 3.93 9.78 16.27
C ARG A 126 2.88 9.30 15.27
N TYR A 127 2.02 10.19 14.79
CA TYR A 127 1.03 9.85 13.76
C TYR A 127 1.70 9.34 12.48
N ARG A 128 2.73 10.03 11.99
CA ARG A 128 3.47 9.63 10.78
C ARG A 128 4.13 8.26 10.92
N GLU A 129 4.73 7.99 12.08
CA GLU A 129 5.38 6.71 12.38
C GLU A 129 4.36 5.56 12.53
N LYS A 130 3.20 5.84 13.12
CA LYS A 130 2.20 4.80 13.46
C LYS A 130 1.17 4.58 12.37
N ILE A 131 0.72 5.62 11.66
CA ILE A 131 -0.42 5.57 10.73
C ILE A 131 0.03 5.79 9.28
N GLY A 132 0.81 6.84 9.03
CA GLY A 132 1.29 7.19 7.68
C GLY A 132 1.34 8.70 7.44
N GLN A 133 1.54 9.08 6.17
CA GLN A 133 1.62 10.48 5.76
C GLN A 133 0.39 11.29 6.21
N ASP A 134 0.61 12.56 6.51
CA ASP A 134 -0.40 13.50 6.98
C ASP A 134 -0.68 14.64 5.97
N TYR A 135 -0.44 14.39 4.67
CA TYR A 135 -0.63 15.31 3.55
C TYR A 135 -0.88 14.57 2.22
#